data_AF-A0A940QJ03-F1
#
_entry.id   AF-A0A940QJ03-F1
#
_cell.length_a   1.000
_cell.length_b   1.000
_cell.length_c   1.000
_cell.angle_alpha   90.00
_cell.angle_beta   90.00
_cell.angle_gamma   90.00
#
_symmetry.space_group_name_H-M   'P 1'
#
loop_
_entity.id
_entity.type
_entity.pdbx_description
1 polymer ?
#
loop_
_entity_poly.entity_id
_entity_poly.type
_entity_poly.pdbx_seq_one_letter_code
_entity_poly.pdbx_strand_id
1 'polypeptide(L)'
;ISDNTPQKYREAIAEEFKNISDDTSIDVEFIEDGYTIEKEFDEADYGFGKPLFLATSWDLDVVRKHNGLFVPIGTPNNFEVVLNRTYYGYRGALTLLEKIYSEVVRG
;
A
#
# COMPACT_ATOMS: atom_id res chain seq x y z
N ILE A 1 -1.42 4.06 -10.13
CA ILE A 1 -0.70 5.35 -10.31
C ILE A 1 -0.74 6.07 -8.96
N SER A 2 0.43 6.19 -8.33
CA SER A 2 0.64 6.65 -6.95
C SER A 2 0.03 8.03 -6.69
N ASP A 3 -0.50 8.21 -5.47
CA ASP A 3 -1.09 9.47 -5.02
C ASP A 3 0.02 10.54 -4.94
N ASN A 4 -0.15 11.68 -5.61
CA ASN A 4 0.86 12.75 -5.57
C ASN A 4 0.81 13.45 -4.21
N THR A 5 1.51 12.86 -3.25
CA THR A 5 1.62 13.38 -1.90
C THR A 5 2.24 14.79 -1.95
N PRO A 6 1.56 15.83 -1.45
CA PRO A 6 2.08 17.20 -1.51
C PRO A 6 3.43 17.31 -0.80
N GLN A 7 4.41 18.00 -1.42
CA GLN A 7 5.78 18.12 -0.92
C GLN A 7 5.86 18.53 0.55
N LYS A 8 4.99 19.45 0.98
CA LYS A 8 4.92 19.95 2.37
C LYS A 8 4.60 18.88 3.43
N TYR A 9 4.08 17.72 3.03
CA TYR A 9 3.75 16.62 3.95
C TYR A 9 4.73 15.45 3.86
N ARG A 10 5.58 15.38 2.82
CA ARG A 10 6.45 14.23 2.57
C ARG A 10 7.45 14.00 3.71
N GLU A 11 8.07 15.07 4.22
CA GLU A 11 9.05 14.98 5.31
C GLU A 11 8.41 14.47 6.60
N ALA A 12 7.27 15.04 7.00
CA ALA A 12 6.54 14.60 8.18
C ALA A 12 6.11 13.13 8.06
N ILE A 13 5.60 12.71 6.90
CA ILE A 13 5.25 11.30 6.66
C ILE A 13 6.48 10.40 6.79
N ALA A 14 7.60 10.75 6.15
CA ALA A 14 8.81 9.94 6.23
C ALA A 14 9.35 9.82 7.67
N GLU A 15 9.24 10.87 8.48
CA GLU A 15 9.64 10.85 9.89
C GLU A 15 8.76 9.89 10.73
N GLU A 16 7.45 9.85 10.49
CA GLU A 16 6.56 8.88 11.15
C GLU A 16 6.93 7.42 10.84
N PHE A 17 7.29 7.12 9.58
CA PHE A 17 7.70 5.77 9.18
C PHE A 17 9.08 5.36 9.72
N LYS A 18 9.99 6.31 9.92
CA LYS A 18 11.26 6.06 10.61
C LYS A 18 11.07 5.70 12.07
N ASN A 19 10.03 6.22 12.70
CA ASN A 19 9.70 5.98 14.10
C ASN A 19 8.51 5.03 14.29
N ILE A 20 8.24 4.15 13.32
CA ILE A 20 7.04 3.31 13.31
C ILE A 20 6.98 2.33 14.50
N SER A 21 8.13 1.87 14.99
CA SER A 21 8.25 1.11 16.25
C SER A 21 9.69 1.16 16.79
N ASP A 22 9.89 0.82 18.06
CA ASP A 22 11.22 0.82 18.70
C ASP A 22 12.27 -0.05 17.96
N ASP A 23 11.82 -1.13 17.31
CA ASP A 23 12.67 -2.12 16.65
C ASP A 23 12.65 -2.03 15.12
N THR A 24 11.87 -1.12 14.53
CA THR A 24 11.71 -1.04 13.07
C THR A 24 11.65 0.41 12.61
N SER A 25 12.48 0.72 11.61
CA SER A 25 12.51 1.99 10.89
C SER A 25 12.38 1.69 9.40
N ILE A 26 11.56 2.46 8.69
CA ILE A 26 11.28 2.26 7.27
C ILE A 26 11.55 3.56 6.53
N ASP A 27 12.30 3.48 5.42
CA ASP A 27 12.46 4.58 4.48
C ASP A 27 11.27 4.61 3.50
N VAL A 28 10.79 5.82 3.20
CA VAL A 28 9.62 6.05 2.35
C VAL A 28 10.02 6.77 1.09
N GLU A 29 9.60 6.23 -0.05
CA GLU A 29 9.82 6.84 -1.36
C GLU A 29 8.51 7.41 -1.91
N PHE A 30 8.58 8.64 -2.41
CA PHE A 30 7.45 9.33 -3.03
C PHE A 30 7.69 9.41 -4.54
N ILE A 31 7.23 8.39 -5.26
CA ILE A 31 7.40 8.27 -6.71
C ILE A 31 6.04 8.49 -7.38
N GLU A 32 6.02 9.31 -8.42
CA GLU A 32 4.81 9.62 -9.20
C GLU A 32 4.81 8.89 -10.56
N ASP A 33 5.99 8.66 -11.12
CA ASP A 33 6.17 8.04 -12.43
C ASP A 33 5.98 6.52 -12.35
N GLY A 34 4.98 6.01 -13.06
CA GLY A 34 4.63 4.58 -13.05
C GLY A 34 5.75 3.68 -13.55
N TYR A 35 6.53 4.13 -14.54
CA TYR A 35 7.66 3.37 -15.06
C TYR A 35 8.76 3.21 -14.00
N THR A 36 9.06 4.29 -13.29
CA THR A 36 10.02 4.28 -12.18
C THR A 36 9.53 3.37 -11.04
N ILE A 37 8.24 3.46 -10.66
CA ILE A 37 7.63 2.59 -9.65
C ILE A 37 7.77 1.10 -10.02
N GLU A 38 7.45 0.74 -11.26
CA GLU A 38 7.57 -0.65 -11.71
C GLU A 38 9.01 -1.17 -11.63
N LYS A 39 9.98 -0.31 -11.96
CA LYS A 39 11.40 -0.65 -11.85
C LYS A 39 11.82 -0.88 -10.40
N GLU A 40 11.41 -0.01 -9.48
CA GLU A 40 11.68 -0.20 -8.05
C GLU A 40 11.08 -1.51 -7.54
N PHE A 41 9.87 -1.87 -7.97
CA PHE A 41 9.27 -3.14 -7.60
C PHE A 41 9.98 -4.37 -8.20
N ASP A 42 10.57 -4.25 -9.39
CA ASP A 42 11.38 -5.31 -10.01
C ASP A 42 12.72 -5.52 -9.29
N GLU A 43 13.30 -4.46 -8.75
CA GLU A 43 14.61 -4.46 -8.08
C GLU A 43 14.51 -4.69 -6.56
N ALA A 44 13.33 -4.53 -5.97
CA ALA A 44 13.09 -4.68 -4.54
C ALA A 44 13.31 -6.13 -4.03
N ASP A 45 13.94 -6.23 -2.85
CA ASP A 45 14.06 -7.47 -2.10
C ASP A 45 12.85 -7.66 -1.17
N TYR A 46 11.96 -8.58 -1.54
CA TYR A 46 10.77 -8.94 -0.75
C TYR A 46 11.04 -9.99 0.34
N GLY A 47 12.30 -10.43 0.48
CA GLY A 47 12.69 -11.49 1.40
C GLY A 47 11.94 -12.80 1.10
N PHE A 48 11.46 -13.46 2.15
CA PHE A 48 10.75 -14.75 2.04
C PHE A 48 9.22 -14.63 2.02
N GLY A 49 8.68 -13.42 2.16
CA GLY A 49 7.23 -13.18 2.23
C GLY A 49 6.61 -12.82 0.87
N LYS A 50 5.29 -12.95 0.74
CA LYS A 50 4.57 -12.31 -0.37
C LYS A 50 4.45 -10.81 -0.07
N PRO A 51 4.83 -9.91 -0.99
CA PRO A 51 4.64 -8.47 -0.80
C PRO A 51 3.16 -8.10 -0.64
N LEU A 52 2.87 -7.18 0.28
CA LEU A 52 1.53 -6.61 0.47
C LEU A 52 1.41 -5.29 -0.30
N PHE A 53 0.45 -5.23 -1.22
CA PHE A 53 0.15 -4.03 -2.00
C PHE A 53 -1.13 -3.39 -1.49
N LEU A 54 -0.98 -2.21 -0.87
CA LEU A 54 -2.07 -1.31 -0.54
C LEU A 54 -2.28 -0.34 -1.71
N ALA A 55 -3.19 -0.66 -2.61
CA ALA A 55 -3.19 -0.06 -3.95
C ALA A 55 -4.59 0.21 -4.52
N THR A 56 -4.65 0.58 -5.80
CA THR A 56 -5.88 0.82 -6.57
C THR A 56 -6.08 -0.27 -7.63
N SER A 57 -7.22 -0.29 -8.30
CA SER A 57 -7.46 -1.25 -9.39
C SER A 57 -6.52 -1.08 -10.59
N TRP A 58 -5.87 0.07 -10.74
CA TRP A 58 -4.89 0.29 -11.80
C TRP A 58 -3.55 -0.40 -11.56
N ASP A 59 -3.23 -0.77 -10.32
CA ASP A 59 -1.94 -1.35 -9.97
C ASP A 59 -1.97 -2.89 -10.03
N LEU A 60 -3.13 -3.49 -10.39
CA LEU A 60 -3.37 -4.93 -10.33
C LEU A 60 -2.36 -5.77 -11.14
N ASP A 61 -1.99 -5.30 -12.34
CA ASP A 61 -1.08 -6.05 -13.21
C ASP A 61 0.33 -6.12 -12.62
N VAL A 62 0.77 -5.04 -11.97
CA VAL A 62 2.02 -4.99 -11.19
C VAL A 62 1.93 -5.98 -10.03
N VAL A 63 0.86 -5.95 -9.23
CA VAL A 63 0.71 -6.88 -8.10
C VAL A 63 0.76 -8.35 -8.54
N ARG A 64 0.11 -8.69 -9.66
CA ARG A 64 0.14 -10.04 -10.24
C ARG A 64 1.54 -10.45 -10.70
N LYS A 65 2.27 -9.54 -11.36
CA LYS A 65 3.65 -9.77 -11.80
C LYS A 65 4.56 -10.16 -10.63
N HIS A 66 4.36 -9.56 -9.45
CA HIS A 66 5.15 -9.83 -8.25
C HIS A 66 4.54 -10.87 -7.30
N ASN A 67 3.47 -11.59 -7.71
CA ASN A 67 2.77 -12.57 -6.89
C ASN A 67 2.39 -12.04 -5.49
N GLY A 68 1.99 -10.76 -5.42
CA GLY A 68 1.70 -10.06 -4.19
C GLY A 68 0.27 -10.24 -3.69
N LEU A 69 0.06 -9.93 -2.42
CA LEU A 69 -1.26 -9.79 -1.80
C LEU A 69 -1.83 -8.42 -2.16
N PHE A 70 -3.03 -8.40 -2.73
CA PHE A 70 -3.65 -7.16 -3.22
C PHE A 70 -4.77 -6.69 -2.30
N VAL A 71 -4.62 -5.52 -1.67
CA VAL A 71 -5.68 -4.91 -0.87
C VAL A 71 -6.08 -3.57 -1.49
N PRO A 72 -7.24 -3.49 -2.16
CA PRO A 72 -7.68 -2.25 -2.80
C PRO A 72 -8.21 -1.28 -1.74
N ILE A 73 -7.44 -0.25 -1.40
CA ILE A 73 -7.84 0.78 -0.41
C ILE A 73 -8.02 2.17 -1.02
N GLY A 74 -7.51 2.40 -2.22
CA GLY A 74 -7.62 3.67 -2.93
C GLY A 74 -8.66 3.66 -4.05
N THR A 75 -8.75 4.79 -4.75
CA THR A 75 -9.57 4.94 -5.95
C THR A 75 -8.69 5.03 -7.20
N PRO A 76 -9.09 4.41 -8.32
CA PRO A 76 -10.32 3.66 -8.52
C PRO A 76 -10.30 2.26 -7.88
N ASN A 77 -11.49 1.73 -7.57
CA ASN A 77 -11.67 0.38 -7.04
C ASN A 77 -12.78 -0.35 -7.82
N ASN A 78 -12.40 -1.34 -8.60
CA ASN A 78 -13.31 -2.10 -9.47
C ASN A 78 -13.74 -3.44 -8.85
N PHE A 79 -13.32 -3.74 -7.63
CA PHE A 79 -13.54 -5.04 -6.97
C PHE A 79 -14.74 -5.04 -6.04
N GLU A 80 -15.18 -3.88 -5.59
CA GLU A 80 -16.26 -3.73 -4.63
C GLU A 80 -16.98 -2.40 -4.79
N VAL A 81 -18.26 -2.38 -4.42
CA VAL A 81 -19.04 -1.16 -4.30
C VAL A 81 -18.86 -0.59 -2.90
N VAL A 82 -18.28 0.61 -2.80
CA VAL A 82 -18.05 1.29 -1.52
C VAL A 82 -19.10 2.38 -1.32
N LEU A 83 -20.06 2.13 -0.42
CA LEU A 83 -21.10 3.12 -0.07
C LEU A 83 -20.70 4.01 1.11
N ASN A 84 -20.15 3.39 2.16
CA ASN A 84 -19.73 4.09 3.36
C ASN A 84 -18.62 3.28 4.03
N ARG A 85 -17.35 3.66 3.78
CA ARG A 85 -16.18 3.05 4.40
C ARG A 85 -15.15 4.12 4.71
N THR A 86 -14.44 3.93 5.81
CA THR A 86 -13.26 4.71 6.19
C THR A 86 -12.15 3.76 6.60
N TYR A 87 -10.91 4.19 6.42
CA TYR A 87 -9.72 3.55 6.99
C TYR A 87 -9.12 4.40 8.13
N TYR A 88 -9.79 5.48 8.53
CA TYR A 88 -9.36 6.37 9.59
C TYR A 88 -10.05 6.09 10.94
N GLY A 89 -9.32 6.33 12.02
CA GLY A 89 -9.78 6.11 13.40
C GLY A 89 -9.94 4.62 13.74
N TYR A 90 -10.37 4.30 14.97
CA TYR A 90 -10.45 2.91 15.44
C TYR A 90 -11.27 1.98 14.55
N ARG A 91 -12.45 2.45 14.11
CA ARG A 91 -13.31 1.65 13.20
C ARG A 91 -12.65 1.43 11.85
N GLY A 92 -11.99 2.46 11.31
CA GLY A 92 -11.28 2.34 10.04
C GLY A 92 -10.05 1.45 10.12
N ALA A 93 -9.30 1.53 11.22
CA ALA A 93 -8.16 0.66 11.47
C ALA A 93 -8.56 -0.83 11.53
N LEU A 94 -9.64 -1.15 12.26
CA LEU A 94 -10.18 -2.52 12.29
C LEU A 94 -10.64 -2.98 10.90
N THR A 95 -11.25 -2.07 10.13
CA THR A 95 -11.67 -2.36 8.74
C THR A 95 -10.46 -2.65 7.83
N LEU A 96 -9.36 -1.89 7.98
CA LEU A 96 -8.13 -2.12 7.21
C LEU A 96 -7.50 -3.46 7.59
N LEU A 97 -7.38 -3.75 8.89
CA LEU A 97 -6.84 -5.02 9.38
C LEU A 97 -7.66 -6.20 8.87
N GLU A 98 -8.99 -6.13 8.98
CA GLU A 98 -9.89 -7.17 8.47
C GLU A 98 -9.65 -7.45 6.98
N LYS A 99 -9.50 -6.40 6.16
CA LYS A 99 -9.21 -6.57 4.73
C LYS A 99 -7.84 -7.21 4.49
N ILE A 100 -6.79 -6.75 5.17
CA ILE A 100 -5.44 -7.33 5.02
C ILE A 100 -5.47 -8.82 5.36
N TYR A 101 -6.01 -9.19 6.51
CA TYR A 101 -6.07 -10.60 6.93
C TYR A 101 -7.00 -11.44 6.05
N SER A 102 -8.09 -10.88 5.55
CA SER A 102 -8.97 -11.58 4.60
C SER A 102 -8.22 -11.96 3.32
N GLU A 103 -7.35 -11.09 2.81
CA GLU A 103 -6.54 -11.38 1.62
C GLU A 103 -5.42 -12.39 1.90
N VAL A 104 -4.79 -12.31 3.08
CA VAL A 104 -3.80 -13.33 3.51
C VAL A 104 -4.43 -14.72 3.62
N VAL A 105 -5.66 -14.83 4.09
CA VAL A 105 -6.36 -16.13 4.24
C VAL A 105 -6.87 -16.68 2.91
N ARG A 106 -7.18 -15.81 1.93
CA ARG A 106 -7.66 -16.20 0.59
C ARG A 106 -6.56 -16.72 -0.33
N GLY A 107 -5.35 -16.17 -0.22
CA GLY A 107 -4.21 -16.42 -1.12
C GLY A 107 -3.19 -17.42 -0.60
#